data_AF-A0A7C1FLZ4-F1
#
_entry.id   AF-A0A7C1FLZ4-F1
#
_cell.length_a   1.000
_cell.length_b   1.000
_cell.length_c   1.000
_cell.angle_alpha   90.00
_cell.angle_beta   90.00
_cell.angle_gamma   90.00
#
_symmetry.space_group_name_H-M   'P 1'
#
loop_
_entity.id
_entity.type
_entity.pdbx_description
1 polymer ?
#
loop_
_entity_poly.entity_id
_entity_poly.type
_entity_poly.pdbx_seq_one_letter_code
_entity_poly.pdbx_strand_id
1 'polypeptide(L)'
;MQQIFTPPQRTQPFRRTALDMAALFVLLTFLAGATMAAAWSIWHTGRIYTGVSVAGVSLGGLTRSEAYRRLEERLHPYPLPPVVLEYEGEQWPLSLAQVQA
;
A
#
# COMPACT_ATOMS: atom_id res chain seq x y z
N MET A 1 -41.11 -17.95 60.52
CA MET A 1 -40.42 -17.78 59.22
C MET A 1 -40.19 -16.30 59.02
N GLN A 2 -38.95 -15.80 59.17
CA GLN A 2 -38.62 -14.38 58.96
C GLN A 2 -38.14 -14.22 57.52
N GLN A 3 -38.88 -13.47 56.70
CA GLN A 3 -38.45 -13.12 55.35
C GLN A 3 -37.47 -11.95 55.45
N ILE A 4 -36.20 -12.24 55.17
CA ILE A 4 -35.15 -11.23 55.05
C ILE A 4 -35.44 -10.46 53.76
N PHE A 5 -35.90 -9.21 53.90
CA PHE A 5 -36.03 -8.29 52.78
C PHE A 5 -34.63 -7.87 52.32
N THR A 6 -34.15 -8.46 51.22
CA THR A 6 -32.97 -7.96 50.52
C THR A 6 -33.38 -6.70 49.75
N PRO A 7 -32.84 -5.51 50.05
CA PRO A 7 -33.17 -4.32 49.27
C PRO A 7 -32.69 -4.52 47.82
N PRO A 8 -33.47 -4.10 46.82
CA PRO A 8 -33.05 -4.18 45.43
C PRO A 8 -31.81 -3.31 45.22
N GLN A 9 -30.76 -3.89 44.62
CA GLN A 9 -29.59 -3.13 44.19
C GLN A 9 -30.02 -2.05 43.20
N ARG A 10 -29.87 -0.79 43.62
CA ARG A 10 -30.12 0.38 42.78
C ARG A 10 -29.00 0.46 41.74
N THR A 11 -29.21 -0.16 40.59
CA THR A 11 -28.37 0.11 39.41
C THR A 11 -28.51 1.59 39.12
N GLN A 12 -27.44 2.36 39.35
CA GLN A 12 -27.45 3.76 38.97
C GLN A 12 -27.65 3.79 37.46
N PRO A 13 -28.76 4.36 36.96
CA PRO A 13 -28.94 4.45 35.52
C PRO A 13 -27.76 5.26 35.04
N PHE A 14 -26.98 4.66 34.14
CA PHE A 14 -25.85 5.30 33.48
C PHE A 14 -26.41 6.58 32.87
N ARG A 15 -26.27 7.70 33.59
CA ARG A 15 -26.67 9.01 33.10
C ARG A 15 -25.70 9.26 31.98
N ARG A 16 -26.13 8.98 30.75
CA ARG A 16 -25.46 9.43 29.52
C ARG A 16 -25.49 10.94 29.60
N THR A 17 -24.46 11.46 30.26
CA THR A 17 -24.38 12.87 30.62
C THR A 17 -23.92 13.57 29.34
N ALA A 18 -24.37 14.80 29.10
CA ALA A 18 -23.91 15.58 27.95
C ALA A 18 -22.36 15.64 27.89
N LEU A 19 -21.69 15.55 29.04
CA LEU A 19 -20.25 15.39 29.17
C LEU A 19 -19.67 14.12 28.53
N ASP A 20 -20.36 12.98 28.65
CA ASP A 20 -19.92 11.71 28.07
C ASP A 20 -20.04 11.76 26.53
N MET A 21 -21.11 12.37 26.03
CA MET A 21 -21.26 12.63 24.59
C MET A 21 -20.23 13.64 24.08
N ALA A 22 -19.94 14.69 24.85
CA ALA A 22 -18.90 15.67 24.51
C ALA A 22 -17.51 15.02 24.52
N ALA A 23 -17.19 14.20 25.51
CA ALA A 23 -15.93 13.47 25.59
C ALA A 23 -15.77 12.50 24.41
N LEU A 24 -16.83 11.75 24.07
CA LEU A 24 -16.85 10.88 22.90
C LEU A 24 -16.65 11.67 21.60
N PHE A 25 -17.34 12.80 21.46
CA PHE A 25 -17.21 13.66 20.27
C PHE A 25 -15.80 14.23 20.12
N VAL A 26 -15.20 14.68 21.21
CA VAL A 26 -13.81 15.16 21.22
C VAL A 26 -12.85 14.04 20.85
N LEU A 27 -13.02 12.85 21.44
CA LEU A 27 -12.20 11.69 21.15
C LEU A 27 -12.28 11.29 19.66
N LEU A 28 -13.50 11.21 19.11
CA LEU A 28 -13.72 10.87 17.71
C LEU A 28 -13.13 11.91 16.76
N THR A 29 -13.27 13.20 17.09
CA THR A 29 -12.66 14.29 16.32
C THR A 29 -11.14 14.19 16.31
N PHE A 30 -10.55 13.87 17.46
CA PHE A 30 -9.10 13.71 17.59
C PHE A 30 -8.59 12.50 16.80
N LEU A 31 -9.29 11.36 16.88
CA LEU A 31 -8.98 10.18 16.07
C LEU A 31 -9.10 10.46 14.57
N ALA A 32 -10.17 11.14 14.15
CA ALA A 32 -10.37 11.52 12.76
C ALA A 32 -9.21 12.40 12.25
N GLY A 33 -8.81 13.42 13.03
CA GLY A 33 -7.64 14.24 12.69
C GLY A 33 -6.34 13.44 12.59
N ALA A 34 -6.09 12.54 13.54
CA ALA A 34 -4.89 11.69 13.55
C ALA A 34 -4.85 10.74 12.35
N THR A 35 -5.98 10.10 12.01
CA THR A 35 -6.08 9.22 10.85
C THR A 35 -5.94 9.99 9.53
N MET A 36 -6.48 11.21 9.45
CA MET A 36 -6.32 12.10 8.29
C MET A 36 -4.85 12.49 8.09
N ALA A 37 -4.15 12.87 9.17
CA ALA A 37 -2.73 13.20 9.14
C ALA A 37 -1.86 11.99 8.77
N ALA A 38 -2.16 10.82 9.32
CA ALA A 38 -1.47 9.58 8.97
C ALA A 38 -1.70 9.20 7.50
N ALA A 39 -2.94 9.29 7.01
CA ALA A 39 -3.26 9.05 5.60
C ALA A 39 -2.55 10.05 4.67
N TRP A 40 -2.48 11.33 5.07
CA TRP A 40 -1.73 12.35 4.35
C TRP A 40 -0.23 12.03 4.29
N SER A 41 0.34 11.62 5.42
CA SER A 41 1.74 11.20 5.50
C SER A 41 2.02 9.98 4.62
N ILE A 42 1.12 8.99 4.60
CA ILE A 42 1.24 7.81 3.74
C ILE A 42 1.13 8.20 2.26
N TRP A 43 0.22 9.12 1.92
CA TRP A 43 0.09 9.62 0.54
C TRP A 43 1.35 10.38 0.08
N HIS A 44 2.08 11.00 1.01
CA HIS A 44 3.33 11.70 0.73
C HIS A 44 4.59 10.83 0.93
N THR A 45 4.47 9.65 1.56
CA THR A 45 5.58 8.73 1.84
C THR A 45 5.53 7.55 0.88
N GLY A 46 6.40 7.54 -0.12
CA GLY A 46 6.45 6.48 -1.13
C GLY A 46 6.76 6.96 -2.54
N ARG A 47 7.05 8.25 -2.71
CA ARG A 47 7.54 8.82 -3.96
C ARG A 47 9.05 8.63 -4.08
N ILE A 48 9.50 8.25 -5.27
CA ILE A 48 10.91 8.22 -5.62
C ILE A 48 11.44 9.66 -5.58
N TYR A 49 12.63 9.84 -5.00
CA TYR A 49 13.27 11.16 -4.90
C TYR A 49 13.34 11.85 -6.28
N THR A 50 13.15 13.16 -6.26
CA THR A 50 13.24 13.99 -7.47
C THR A 50 14.64 13.89 -8.07
N GLY A 51 14.73 13.83 -9.40
CA GLY A 51 16.01 13.71 -10.12
C GLY A 51 16.48 12.26 -10.40
N VAL A 52 15.79 11.24 -9.90
CA VAL A 52 16.10 9.84 -10.26
C VAL A 52 15.61 9.55 -11.68
N SER A 53 16.52 9.10 -12.53
CA SER A 53 16.21 8.59 -13.87
C SER A 53 16.81 7.19 -14.03
N VAL A 54 16.08 6.30 -14.70
CA VAL A 54 16.52 4.92 -14.99
C VAL A 54 16.33 4.68 -16.47
N ALA A 55 17.41 4.27 -17.15
CA ALA A 55 17.42 4.00 -18.59
C ALA A 55 16.82 5.15 -19.44
N GLY A 56 17.07 6.41 -19.03
CA GLY A 56 16.54 7.60 -19.70
C GLY A 56 15.10 7.98 -19.32
N VAL A 57 14.42 7.18 -18.51
CA VAL A 57 13.06 7.46 -18.01
C VAL A 57 13.15 8.18 -16.66
N SER A 58 12.62 9.41 -16.59
CA SER A 58 12.54 10.15 -15.33
C SER A 58 11.45 9.58 -14.42
N LEU A 59 11.83 9.14 -13.22
CA LEU A 59 10.96 8.51 -12.23
C LEU A 59 10.71 9.39 -10.99
N GLY A 60 11.35 10.56 -10.92
CA GLY A 60 11.26 11.45 -9.77
C GLY A 60 9.83 11.90 -9.48
N GLY A 61 9.45 11.88 -8.20
CA GLY A 61 8.12 12.28 -7.73
C GLY A 61 7.01 11.25 -7.96
N LEU A 62 7.29 10.15 -8.66
CA LEU A 62 6.35 9.04 -8.87
C LEU A 62 6.37 8.10 -7.68
N THR A 63 5.21 7.54 -7.37
CA THR A 63 5.14 6.38 -6.45
C THR A 63 5.80 5.16 -7.08
N ARG A 64 6.19 4.18 -6.24
CA ARG A 64 6.84 2.95 -6.72
C ARG A 64 6.01 2.22 -7.80
N SER A 65 4.69 2.16 -7.64
CA SER A 65 3.78 1.52 -8.60
C SER A 65 3.69 2.30 -9.92
N GLU A 66 3.59 3.63 -9.85
CA GLU A 66 3.58 4.49 -11.05
C GLU A 66 4.92 4.42 -11.80
N ALA A 67 6.03 4.38 -11.07
CA ALA A 67 7.35 4.21 -11.66
C ALA A 67 7.47 2.86 -12.37
N TYR A 68 6.95 1.78 -11.76
CA TYR A 68 6.97 0.44 -12.36
C TYR A 68 6.17 0.38 -13.66
N ARG A 69 4.93 0.89 -13.64
CA ARG A 69 4.10 0.96 -14.85
C ARG A 69 4.76 1.80 -15.94
N ARG A 70 5.37 2.93 -15.57
CA ARG A 70 6.05 3.81 -16.52
C ARG A 70 7.35 3.22 -17.06
N LEU A 71 8.02 2.37 -16.29
CA LEU A 71 9.13 1.56 -16.76
C LEU A 71 8.63 0.50 -17.74
N GLU A 72 7.58 -0.26 -17.43
CA GLU A 72 6.99 -1.25 -18.36
C GLU A 72 6.50 -0.64 -19.67
N GLU A 73 5.92 0.57 -19.63
CA GLU A 73 5.45 1.26 -20.85
C GLU A 73 6.60 1.77 -21.72
N ARG A 74 7.74 2.14 -21.13
CA ARG A 74 8.85 2.81 -21.85
C ARG A 74 10.02 1.89 -22.17
N LEU A 75 10.22 0.86 -21.36
CA LEU A 75 11.17 -0.21 -21.61
C LEU A 75 10.39 -1.36 -22.20
N HIS A 76 10.48 -1.52 -23.52
CA HIS A 76 10.11 -2.77 -24.14
C HIS A 76 10.87 -3.92 -23.47
N PRO A 77 10.28 -5.13 -23.36
CA PRO A 77 11.00 -6.31 -22.93
C PRO A 77 12.28 -6.39 -23.76
N TYR A 78 13.43 -6.24 -23.12
CA TYR A 78 14.70 -6.31 -23.81
C TYR A 78 14.73 -7.69 -24.47
N PRO A 79 14.80 -7.78 -25.82
CA PRO A 79 14.82 -9.08 -26.47
C PRO A 79 16.04 -9.81 -25.92
N LEU A 80 15.79 -10.94 -25.25
CA LEU A 80 16.85 -11.82 -24.79
C LEU A 80 17.77 -12.09 -25.98
N PRO A 81 19.10 -12.01 -25.81
CA PRO A 81 20.03 -12.25 -26.91
C PRO A 81 19.71 -13.60 -27.56
N PRO A 82 19.70 -13.67 -28.90
CA PRO A 82 19.39 -14.92 -29.60
C PRO A 82 20.38 -16.00 -29.19
N VAL A 83 19.88 -17.22 -28.96
CA VAL A 83 20.73 -18.37 -28.67
C VAL A 83 21.35 -18.80 -29.99
N VAL A 84 22.68 -18.79 -30.11
CA VAL A 84 23.36 -19.23 -31.33
C VAL A 84 23.79 -20.69 -31.13
N LEU A 85 23.33 -21.57 -32.01
CA LEU A 85 23.87 -22.93 -32.13
C LEU A 85 25.09 -22.87 -33.04
N GLU A 86 26.23 -23.37 -32.58
CA GLU A 86 27.44 -23.51 -33.40
C GLU A 86 27.77 -24.99 -33.58
N TYR A 87 27.90 -25.44 -34.82
CA TYR A 87 28.30 -26.81 -35.16
C TYR A 87 29.10 -26.80 -36.46
N GLU A 88 30.26 -27.47 -36.49
CA GLU A 88 31.15 -27.56 -37.67
C GLU A 88 31.52 -26.18 -38.28
N GLY A 89 31.55 -25.12 -37.45
CA GLY A 89 31.85 -23.75 -37.88
C GLY A 89 30.68 -23.00 -38.52
N GLU A 90 29.49 -23.60 -38.60
CA GLU A 90 28.26 -22.94 -39.00
C GLU A 90 27.48 -22.45 -37.76
N GLN A 91 26.92 -21.24 -37.85
CA GLN A 91 26.16 -20.59 -36.79
C GLN A 91 24.70 -20.42 -37.19
N TRP A 92 23.78 -20.98 -36.40
CA TRP A 92 22.34 -20.79 -36.57
C TRP A 92 21.77 -19.96 -35.41
N PRO A 93 21.31 -18.73 -35.65
CA PRO A 93 20.62 -17.95 -34.65
C PRO A 93 19.23 -18.57 -34.40
N LEU A 94 19.03 -19.15 -33.22
CA LEU A 94 17.75 -19.68 -32.78
C LEU A 94 16.97 -18.58 -32.07
N SER A 95 15.71 -18.41 -32.47
CA SER A 95 14.76 -17.62 -31.68
C SER A 95 14.30 -18.46 -30.47
N LEU A 96 14.14 -17.85 -29.30
CA LEU A 96 13.65 -18.55 -28.10
C LEU A 96 12.30 -19.25 -28.30
N ALA A 97 11.49 -18.78 -29.25
CA ALA A 97 10.24 -19.41 -29.66
C ALA A 97 10.43 -20.83 -30.24
N GLN A 98 11.62 -21.16 -30.74
CA GLN A 98 11.94 -22.46 -31.32
C GLN A 98 12.57 -23.45 -30.32
N VAL A 99 12.91 -23.00 -29.09
CA VAL A 99 13.62 -23.82 -28.07
C VAL A 99 12.66 -24.40 -27.01
N GLN A 100 11.35 -24.22 -27.16
CA GLN A 100 10.38 -24.86 -26.25
C GLN A 100 10.20 -26.34 -26.63
N ALA A 101 10.84 -27.22 -25.85
CA ALA A 101 10.69 -28.68 -25.90
C ALA A 101 9.60 -29.15 -24.93
#